data_AF-A0A0R1LG51-F1
#
_entry.id   AF-A0A0R1LG51-F1
#
_cell.length_a   1.000
_cell.length_b   1.000
_cell.length_c   1.000
_cell.angle_alpha   90.00
_cell.angle_beta   90.00
_cell.angle_gamma   90.00
#
_symmetry.space_group_name_H-M   'P 1'
#
loop_
_entity.id
_entity.type
_entity.pdbx_description
1 polymer ?
#
loop_
_entity_poly.entity_id
_entity_poly.type
_entity_poly.pdbx_seq_one_letter_code
_entity_poly.pdbx_strand_id
1 'polypeptide(L)'
;MSTRTAGYQKIGCYPFWLLGHRYAQQRLNWALIERFMGWLPRWELCLPFWDVTQQRLQLTHHLYQDVAGHYGGQVTSVANLAALIAGPTQLDPYPRLSLKRVRYHWAQELARATPNLRAVQEFLYLRGHHLLGFPEAFETTGSTPPVLGRGLLLWRILFGTALFALNGPLTSNRLAPLAQHCLELVGGHEQTVRVSFPHLVDRLQAQLMTELVQRGYLTVVPDGWQIRRQPRWRSARIGTD
;
A
#
# COMPACT_ATOMS: atom_id res chain seq x y z
N MET A 1 8.84 -9.27 21.87
CA MET A 1 7.67 -8.68 22.58
C MET A 1 7.75 -9.03 24.06
N SER A 2 7.57 -8.07 24.96
CA SER A 2 7.76 -8.31 26.40
C SER A 2 6.68 -9.21 27.00
N THR A 3 7.06 -10.08 27.93
CA THR A 3 6.23 -11.01 28.72
C THR A 3 4.98 -10.36 29.35
N ARG A 4 4.97 -9.03 29.52
CA ARG A 4 3.87 -8.24 30.11
C ARG A 4 2.55 -8.26 29.33
N THR A 5 2.57 -8.39 27.99
CA THR A 5 1.32 -8.32 27.18
C THR A 5 0.75 -9.69 26.83
N ALA A 6 1.48 -10.78 27.13
CA ALA A 6 1.07 -12.14 26.82
C ALA A 6 -0.18 -12.59 27.60
N GLY A 7 -0.39 -12.06 28.81
CA GLY A 7 -1.59 -12.33 29.60
C GLY A 7 -2.88 -11.78 28.98
N TYR A 8 -2.83 -10.57 28.40
CA TYR A 8 -3.99 -9.95 27.75
C TYR A 8 -4.39 -10.70 26.47
N GLN A 9 -3.40 -11.19 25.72
CA GLN A 9 -3.66 -12.00 24.52
C GLN A 9 -4.43 -13.28 24.83
N LYS A 10 -4.17 -13.93 25.99
CA LYS A 10 -4.88 -15.14 26.42
C LYS A 10 -6.37 -14.92 26.72
N ILE A 11 -6.77 -13.69 27.03
CA ILE A 11 -8.19 -13.33 27.29
C ILE A 11 -8.83 -12.58 26.11
N GLY A 12 -8.19 -12.59 24.93
CA GLY A 12 -8.70 -11.91 23.73
C GLY A 12 -8.61 -10.38 23.78
N CYS A 13 -7.95 -9.81 24.80
CA CYS A 13 -7.75 -8.37 24.90
C CYS A 13 -6.44 -7.96 24.21
N TYR A 14 -6.52 -7.13 23.18
CA TYR A 14 -5.35 -6.52 22.57
C TYR A 14 -5.10 -5.15 23.19
N PRO A 15 -3.95 -4.90 23.85
CA PRO A 15 -3.68 -3.59 24.42
C PRO A 15 -3.68 -2.54 23.30
N PHE A 16 -4.25 -1.37 23.52
CA PHE A 16 -4.08 -0.24 22.60
C PHE A 16 -3.04 0.72 23.17
N TRP A 17 -2.07 1.12 22.36
CA TRP A 17 -1.07 2.09 22.79
C TRP A 17 -1.67 3.49 22.69
N LEU A 18 -1.82 4.16 23.83
CA LEU A 18 -2.13 5.57 23.86
C LEU A 18 -0.82 6.36 23.74
N LEU A 19 -0.60 6.98 22.58
CA LEU A 19 0.62 7.71 22.30
C LEU A 19 0.58 9.10 22.92
N GLY A 20 1.69 9.56 23.49
CA GLY A 20 1.78 10.92 24.04
C GLY A 20 1.76 12.00 22.95
N HIS A 21 1.41 13.24 23.34
CA HIS A 21 1.28 14.40 22.46
C HIS A 21 2.48 14.62 21.50
N ARG A 22 3.72 14.33 21.93
CA ARG A 22 4.91 14.44 21.07
C ARG A 22 4.81 13.59 19.79
N TYR A 23 4.17 12.43 19.85
CA TYR A 23 4.00 11.57 18.67
C TYR A 23 2.93 12.13 17.72
N ALA A 24 1.93 12.86 18.22
CA ALA A 24 0.89 13.48 17.39
C ALA A 24 1.46 14.59 16.49
N GLN A 25 2.57 15.22 16.89
CA GLN A 25 3.26 16.24 16.11
C GLN A 25 4.21 15.67 15.04
N GLN A 26 4.49 14.37 15.08
CA GLN A 26 5.38 13.72 14.13
C GLN A 26 4.65 13.38 12.83
N ARG A 27 5.34 13.53 11.70
CA ARG A 27 4.82 13.02 10.42
C ARG A 27 4.67 11.50 10.50
N LEU A 28 3.52 10.99 10.06
CA LEU A 28 3.27 9.56 9.93
C LEU A 28 4.34 8.91 9.05
N ASN A 29 4.92 7.84 9.57
CA ASN A 29 5.90 7.02 8.88
C ASN A 29 5.66 5.56 9.25
N TRP A 30 6.25 4.66 8.46
CA TRP A 30 6.06 3.21 8.63
C TRP A 30 6.44 2.72 10.03
N ALA A 31 7.58 3.17 10.58
CA ALA A 31 8.06 2.70 11.88
C ALA A 31 7.09 3.01 13.03
N LEU A 32 6.41 4.17 12.96
CA LEU A 32 5.36 4.53 13.91
C LEU A 32 4.08 3.71 13.68
N ILE A 33 3.64 3.59 12.43
CA ILE A 33 2.43 2.85 12.06
C ILE A 33 2.56 1.38 12.45
N GLU A 34 3.60 0.70 11.97
CA GLU A 34 3.85 -0.72 12.19
C GLU A 34 3.85 -1.08 13.68
N ARG A 35 4.48 -0.23 14.50
CA ARG A 35 4.64 -0.48 15.93
C ARG A 35 3.37 -0.28 16.73
N PHE A 36 2.53 0.69 16.35
CA PHE A 36 1.47 1.18 17.23
C PHE A 36 0.06 1.07 16.68
N MET A 37 -0.12 0.86 15.37
CA MET A 37 -1.45 0.77 14.79
C MET A 37 -2.26 -0.37 15.39
N GLY A 38 -3.56 -0.18 15.47
CA GLY A 38 -4.50 -1.21 15.86
C GLY A 38 -5.80 -1.07 15.10
N TRP A 39 -6.59 -2.15 15.12
CA TRP A 39 -7.94 -2.14 14.56
C TRP A 39 -8.95 -1.79 15.65
N LEU A 40 -9.73 -0.73 15.43
CA LEU A 40 -10.81 -0.35 16.33
C LEU A 40 -12.14 -0.35 15.54
N PRO A 41 -13.23 -0.98 16.05
CA PRO A 41 -14.51 -1.00 15.36
C PRO A 41 -14.96 0.41 14.95
N ARG A 42 -15.46 0.57 13.71
CA ARG A 42 -15.90 1.85 13.11
C ARG A 42 -14.79 2.87 12.80
N TRP A 43 -13.61 2.74 13.41
CA TRP A 43 -12.44 3.59 13.14
C TRP A 43 -11.44 2.95 12.17
N GLU A 44 -11.56 1.63 11.97
CA GLU A 44 -10.66 0.80 11.17
C GLU A 44 -9.23 0.83 11.75
N LEU A 45 -8.21 0.81 10.88
CA LEU A 45 -6.83 1.02 11.29
C LEU A 45 -6.64 2.43 11.86
N CYS A 46 -6.17 2.51 13.09
CA CYS A 46 -5.99 3.78 13.77
C CYS A 46 -4.79 3.82 14.73
N LEU A 47 -4.43 5.04 15.10
CA LEU A 47 -3.43 5.42 16.09
C LEU A 47 -4.08 6.38 17.10
N PRO A 48 -4.19 6.00 18.39
CA PRO A 48 -4.67 6.90 19.44
C PRO A 48 -3.54 7.74 20.04
N PHE A 49 -3.83 9.02 20.23
CA PHE A 49 -2.94 10.00 20.84
C PHE A 49 -3.68 10.71 21.98
N TRP A 50 -3.03 10.87 23.12
CA TRP A 50 -3.55 11.69 24.21
C TRP A 50 -3.06 13.13 24.07
N ASP A 51 -4.01 14.04 23.86
CA ASP A 51 -3.76 15.48 23.93
C ASP A 51 -3.86 15.93 25.39
N VAL A 52 -2.70 16.21 25.98
CA VAL A 52 -2.59 16.66 27.37
C VAL A 52 -3.12 18.09 27.57
N THR A 53 -3.10 18.92 26.54
CA THR A 53 -3.53 20.33 26.61
C THR A 53 -5.05 20.41 26.61
N GLN A 54 -5.69 19.62 25.74
CA GLN A 54 -7.16 19.60 25.63
C GLN A 54 -7.82 18.53 26.51
N GLN A 55 -7.04 17.64 27.14
CA GLN A 55 -7.52 16.47 27.88
C GLN A 55 -8.48 15.61 27.04
N ARG A 56 -8.11 15.39 25.78
CA ARG A 56 -8.92 14.68 24.79
C ARG A 56 -8.11 13.60 24.12
N LEU A 57 -8.81 12.56 23.67
CA LEU A 57 -8.24 11.55 22.81
C LEU A 57 -8.28 12.08 21.37
N GLN A 58 -7.14 12.15 20.70
CA GLN A 58 -7.08 12.33 19.26
C GLN A 58 -6.87 10.98 18.60
N LEU A 59 -7.67 10.65 17.59
CA LEU A 59 -7.50 9.46 16.78
C LEU A 59 -7.06 9.85 15.39
N THR A 60 -5.92 9.34 14.94
CA THR A 60 -5.64 9.24 13.51
C THR A 60 -6.21 7.91 13.03
N HIS A 61 -7.24 7.92 12.19
CA HIS A 61 -8.00 6.75 11.78
C HIS A 61 -8.09 6.62 10.26
N HIS A 62 -8.59 5.47 9.80
CA HIS A 62 -8.63 5.13 8.37
C HIS A 62 -7.23 5.31 7.75
N LEU A 63 -6.23 4.73 8.42
CA LEU A 63 -4.85 4.82 7.98
C LEU A 63 -4.72 4.22 6.59
N TYR A 64 -4.07 4.98 5.71
CA TYR A 64 -3.85 4.58 4.33
C TYR A 64 -2.41 4.81 3.91
N GLN A 65 -2.06 4.16 2.81
CA GLN A 65 -0.92 4.47 1.98
C GLN A 65 -1.41 4.83 0.58
N ASP A 66 -0.94 5.97 0.08
CA ASP A 66 -1.21 6.37 -1.29
C ASP A 66 -0.43 5.52 -2.30
N VAL A 67 -0.72 5.71 -3.58
CA VAL A 67 -0.11 4.94 -4.67
C VAL A 67 1.41 5.06 -4.76
N ALA A 68 2.00 6.13 -4.23
CA ALA A 68 3.43 6.40 -4.24
C ALA A 68 4.13 6.02 -2.93
N GLY A 69 3.39 5.49 -1.97
CA GLY A 69 3.93 4.98 -0.72
C GLY A 69 3.84 5.94 0.47
N HIS A 70 3.25 7.14 0.33
CA HIS A 70 3.10 8.03 1.48
C HIS A 70 1.92 7.63 2.37
N TYR A 71 2.08 7.86 3.66
CA TYR A 71 1.08 7.52 4.66
C TYR A 71 0.21 8.72 5.03
N GLY A 72 -1.05 8.43 5.35
CA GLY A 72 -1.99 9.41 5.89
C GLY A 72 -3.09 8.75 6.70
N GLY A 73 -3.96 9.60 7.23
CA GLY A 73 -5.17 9.22 7.94
C GLY A 73 -6.00 10.46 8.24
N GLN A 74 -7.23 10.25 8.67
CA GLN A 74 -8.11 11.32 9.15
C GLN A 74 -7.90 11.51 10.64
N VAL A 75 -7.99 12.76 11.13
CA VAL A 75 -7.77 13.08 12.54
C VAL A 75 -9.09 13.53 13.16
N THR A 76 -9.54 12.82 14.19
CA THR A 76 -10.74 13.17 14.96
C THR A 76 -10.40 13.32 16.43
N SER A 77 -10.84 14.42 17.04
CA SER A 77 -10.81 14.59 18.50
C SER A 77 -12.06 13.95 19.12
N VAL A 78 -11.84 13.05 20.07
CA VAL A 78 -12.86 12.31 20.80
C VAL A 78 -12.87 12.80 22.25
N ALA A 79 -14.01 13.34 22.68
CA ALA A 79 -14.17 13.96 23.99
C ALA A 79 -14.47 12.96 25.12
N ASN A 80 -15.11 11.82 24.80
CA ASN A 80 -15.53 10.84 25.78
C ASN A 80 -15.68 9.43 25.17
N LEU A 81 -15.90 8.44 26.03
CA LEU A 81 -16.04 7.04 25.62
C LEU A 81 -17.26 6.80 24.72
N ALA A 82 -18.37 7.52 24.93
CA ALA A 82 -19.55 7.38 24.09
C ALA A 82 -19.26 7.81 22.64
N ALA A 83 -18.55 8.92 22.46
CA ALA A 83 -18.08 9.38 21.15
C ALA A 83 -17.08 8.40 20.53
N LEU A 84 -16.22 7.77 21.34
CA LEU A 84 -15.30 6.72 20.86
C LEU A 84 -16.07 5.51 20.31
N ILE A 85 -17.11 5.05 21.00
CA ILE A 85 -17.94 3.92 20.57
C ILE A 85 -18.79 4.29 19.35
N ALA A 86 -19.22 5.55 19.26
CA ALA A 86 -20.02 6.06 18.15
C ALA A 86 -19.25 6.11 16.82
N GLY A 87 -17.92 6.17 16.85
CA GLY A 87 -17.13 6.26 15.63
C GLY A 87 -17.12 7.67 15.01
N PRO A 88 -16.41 7.83 13.88
CA PRO A 88 -16.41 9.10 13.15
C PRO A 88 -17.79 9.36 12.53
N THR A 89 -18.24 10.62 12.57
CA THR A 89 -19.52 11.05 11.98
C THR A 89 -19.42 11.30 10.48
N GLN A 90 -18.23 11.68 9.99
CA GLN A 90 -17.94 11.93 8.60
C GLN A 90 -16.65 11.21 8.21
N LEU A 91 -16.63 10.68 7.00
CA LEU A 91 -15.45 10.12 6.37
C LEU A 91 -15.15 10.86 5.09
N ASP A 92 -13.97 11.46 5.03
CA ASP A 92 -13.48 12.06 3.80
C ASP A 92 -12.97 10.96 2.86
N PRO A 93 -13.12 11.12 1.53
CA PRO A 93 -12.54 10.19 0.58
C PRO A 93 -11.01 10.23 0.66
N TYR A 94 -10.36 9.08 0.44
CA TYR A 94 -8.91 9.02 0.33
C TYR A 94 -8.39 9.95 -0.77
N PRO A 95 -7.27 10.68 -0.53
CA PRO A 95 -6.72 11.56 -1.53
C PRO A 95 -6.23 10.76 -2.74
N ARG A 96 -6.45 11.33 -3.92
CA ARG A 96 -5.94 10.78 -5.18
C ARG A 96 -4.70 11.57 -5.60
N LEU A 97 -3.60 10.87 -5.84
CA LEU A 97 -2.38 11.50 -6.35
C LEU A 97 -2.42 11.65 -7.87
N SER A 98 -1.84 12.76 -8.34
CA SER A 98 -1.53 12.94 -9.75
C SER A 98 -0.36 12.07 -10.16
N LEU A 99 -0.56 11.20 -11.14
CA LEU A 99 0.50 10.37 -11.70
C LEU A 99 1.62 11.18 -12.36
N LYS A 100 1.33 12.38 -12.89
CA LYS A 100 2.36 13.31 -13.39
C LYS A 100 3.31 13.72 -12.25
N ARG A 101 2.77 14.00 -11.07
CA ARG A 101 3.56 14.35 -9.87
C ARG A 101 4.36 13.16 -9.35
N VAL A 102 3.80 11.96 -9.39
CA VAL A 102 4.52 10.72 -9.00
C VAL A 102 5.70 10.48 -9.95
N ARG A 103 5.49 10.54 -11.27
CA ARG A 103 6.56 10.38 -12.26
C ARG A 103 7.66 11.44 -12.08
N TYR A 104 7.30 12.69 -11.84
CA TYR A 104 8.27 13.76 -11.57
C TYR A 104 9.13 13.46 -10.34
N HIS A 105 8.52 13.02 -9.23
CA HIS A 105 9.26 12.68 -8.02
C HIS A 105 10.21 11.49 -8.24
N TRP A 106 9.73 10.42 -8.88
CA TRP A 106 10.58 9.28 -9.20
C TRP A 106 11.73 9.64 -10.14
N ALA A 107 11.54 10.57 -11.07
CA ALA A 107 12.62 11.06 -11.92
C ALA A 107 13.75 11.69 -11.10
N GLN A 108 13.39 12.51 -10.10
CA GLN A 108 14.36 13.13 -9.20
C GLN A 108 15.07 12.09 -8.32
N GLU A 109 14.34 11.10 -7.80
CA GLU A 109 14.93 10.03 -6.98
C GLU A 109 15.85 9.10 -7.78
N LEU A 110 15.48 8.76 -9.01
CA LEU A 110 16.33 7.98 -9.92
C LEU A 110 17.61 8.74 -10.28
N ALA A 111 17.52 10.05 -10.54
CA ALA A 111 18.69 10.88 -10.82
C ALA A 111 19.67 10.95 -9.64
N ARG A 112 19.17 10.80 -8.41
CA ARG A 112 19.96 10.74 -7.17
C ARG A 112 20.45 9.34 -6.82
N ALA A 113 20.15 8.35 -7.67
CA ALA A 113 20.43 6.93 -7.42
C ALA A 113 19.96 6.46 -6.05
N THR A 114 18.79 6.93 -5.59
CA THR A 114 18.24 6.54 -4.28
C THR A 114 18.19 5.00 -4.21
N PRO A 115 18.81 4.36 -3.20
CA PRO A 115 18.95 2.90 -3.14
C PRO A 115 17.63 2.16 -3.30
N ASN A 116 16.55 2.81 -2.85
CA ASN A 116 15.21 2.30 -2.95
C ASN A 116 14.77 2.10 -4.41
N LEU A 117 14.69 3.15 -5.21
CA LEU A 117 14.25 3.01 -6.61
C LEU A 117 15.26 2.26 -7.48
N ARG A 118 16.53 2.16 -7.07
CA ARG A 118 17.55 1.43 -7.80
C ARG A 118 17.20 -0.05 -8.01
N ALA A 119 16.81 -0.76 -6.95
CA ALA A 119 16.44 -2.19 -7.08
C ALA A 119 15.23 -2.40 -8.02
N VAL A 120 14.25 -1.50 -7.95
CA VAL A 120 13.08 -1.50 -8.86
C VAL A 120 13.55 -1.27 -10.30
N GLN A 121 14.42 -0.28 -10.51
CA GLN A 121 14.90 0.07 -11.84
C GLN A 121 15.80 -1.03 -12.43
N GLU A 122 16.64 -1.70 -11.63
CA GLU A 122 17.43 -2.85 -12.05
C GLU A 122 16.54 -4.02 -12.48
N PHE A 123 15.48 -4.32 -11.70
CA PHE A 123 14.49 -5.34 -12.07
C PHE A 123 13.84 -5.06 -13.43
N LEU A 124 13.50 -3.80 -13.71
CA LEU A 124 12.88 -3.37 -14.96
C LEU A 124 13.88 -3.34 -16.13
N TYR A 125 15.12 -2.93 -15.88
CA TYR A 125 16.16 -2.88 -16.92
C TYR A 125 16.51 -4.26 -17.45
N LEU A 126 16.56 -5.28 -16.60
CA LEU A 126 16.75 -6.68 -17.03
C LEU A 126 15.65 -7.18 -17.97
N ARG A 127 14.54 -6.45 -18.06
CA ARG A 127 13.40 -6.72 -18.95
C ARG A 127 13.26 -5.67 -20.06
N GLY A 128 14.26 -4.82 -20.27
CA GLY A 128 14.29 -3.80 -21.31
C GLY A 128 13.39 -2.60 -21.04
N HIS A 129 13.09 -2.31 -19.77
CA HIS A 129 12.13 -1.27 -19.40
C HIS A 129 12.71 -0.22 -18.44
N HIS A 130 12.16 1.00 -18.52
CA HIS A 130 12.48 2.10 -17.62
C HIS A 130 11.28 2.43 -16.73
N LEU A 131 11.49 2.66 -15.42
CA LEU A 131 10.42 2.90 -14.45
C LEU A 131 9.49 4.03 -14.91
N LEU A 132 10.05 5.17 -15.32
CA LEU A 132 9.26 6.32 -15.78
C LEU A 132 8.45 6.07 -17.06
N GLY A 133 8.76 5.01 -17.81
CA GLY A 133 8.08 4.62 -19.04
C GLY A 133 6.91 3.67 -18.81
N PHE A 134 6.50 3.44 -17.55
CA PHE A 134 5.53 2.40 -17.22
C PHE A 134 4.18 2.61 -17.95
N PRO A 135 3.55 1.53 -18.45
CA PRO A 135 2.29 1.57 -19.18
C PRO A 135 1.09 2.02 -18.35
N GLU A 136 0.12 2.64 -19.02
CA GLU A 136 -1.21 2.98 -18.46
C GLU A 136 -1.96 1.75 -17.92
N ALA A 137 -1.66 0.56 -18.44
CA ALA A 137 -2.20 -0.71 -17.96
C ALA A 137 -2.00 -0.90 -16.44
N PHE A 138 -0.89 -0.39 -15.90
CA PHE A 138 -0.51 -0.56 -14.50
C PHE A 138 -0.89 0.65 -13.63
N GLU A 139 -1.35 1.75 -14.25
CA GLU A 139 -1.75 2.96 -13.54
C GLU A 139 -2.87 2.69 -12.53
N THR A 140 -2.79 3.38 -11.39
CA THR A 140 -3.81 3.42 -10.36
C THR A 140 -3.66 4.71 -9.57
N THR A 141 -4.76 5.20 -9.00
CA THR A 141 -4.79 6.28 -8.01
C THR A 141 -5.38 5.81 -6.67
N GLY A 142 -5.59 4.50 -6.52
CA GLY A 142 -6.23 3.90 -5.34
C GLY A 142 -5.28 3.85 -4.14
N SER A 143 -5.80 4.18 -2.97
CA SER A 143 -5.06 4.02 -1.71
C SER A 143 -5.23 2.59 -1.18
N THR A 144 -4.24 2.12 -0.43
CA THR A 144 -4.23 0.79 0.21
C THR A 144 -4.04 0.91 1.71
N PRO A 145 -4.23 -0.17 2.48
CA PRO A 145 -3.68 -0.25 3.82
C PRO A 145 -2.17 0.07 3.82
N PRO A 146 -1.61 0.55 4.94
CA PRO A 146 -0.27 1.13 4.99
C PRO A 146 0.88 0.11 4.95
N VAL A 147 0.72 -1.00 4.23
CA VAL A 147 1.61 -2.16 4.30
C VAL A 147 2.23 -2.56 2.96
N LEU A 148 2.01 -1.78 1.90
CA LEU A 148 2.52 -2.04 0.55
C LEU A 148 3.96 -1.55 0.35
N GLY A 149 4.68 -1.25 1.44
CA GLY A 149 6.06 -0.79 1.40
C GLY A 149 6.17 0.55 0.69
N ARG A 150 6.61 0.54 -0.57
CA ARG A 150 6.74 1.74 -1.41
C ARG A 150 5.52 2.09 -2.26
N GLY A 151 4.40 1.44 -1.98
CA GLY A 151 3.11 1.80 -2.53
C GLY A 151 2.66 0.90 -3.67
N LEU A 152 1.34 0.92 -3.87
CA LEU A 152 0.64 0.03 -4.80
C LEU A 152 1.12 0.18 -6.25
N LEU A 153 1.49 1.39 -6.69
CA LEU A 153 1.85 1.61 -8.09
C LEU A 153 3.12 0.87 -8.47
N LEU A 154 4.13 0.87 -7.60
CA LEU A 154 5.37 0.11 -7.85
C LEU A 154 5.10 -1.39 -7.87
N TRP A 155 4.28 -1.90 -6.95
CA TRP A 155 3.90 -3.31 -6.95
C TRP A 155 3.21 -3.70 -8.26
N ARG A 156 2.24 -2.90 -8.74
CA ARG A 156 1.54 -3.15 -10.01
C ARG A 156 2.48 -3.12 -11.20
N ILE A 157 3.44 -2.19 -11.23
CA ILE A 157 4.45 -2.10 -12.29
C ILE A 157 5.31 -3.36 -12.29
N LEU A 158 5.86 -3.78 -11.14
CA LEU A 158 6.74 -4.95 -11.05
C LEU A 158 5.97 -6.24 -11.40
N PHE A 159 4.83 -6.46 -10.76
CA PHE A 159 4.02 -7.66 -10.98
C PHE A 159 3.49 -7.71 -12.43
N GLY A 160 2.96 -6.59 -12.94
CA GLY A 160 2.51 -6.50 -14.32
C GLY A 160 3.63 -6.77 -15.32
N THR A 161 4.80 -6.17 -15.12
CA THR A 161 5.98 -6.43 -15.96
C THR A 161 6.37 -7.90 -15.97
N ALA A 162 6.41 -8.52 -14.79
CA ALA A 162 6.77 -9.93 -14.67
C ALA A 162 5.73 -10.85 -15.29
N LEU A 163 4.45 -10.54 -15.11
CA LEU A 163 3.32 -11.28 -15.68
C LEU A 163 3.38 -11.31 -17.21
N PHE A 164 3.62 -10.16 -17.85
CA PHE A 164 3.68 -10.07 -19.31
C PHE A 164 4.97 -10.63 -19.92
N ALA A 165 5.98 -10.90 -19.09
CA ALA A 165 7.20 -11.60 -19.47
C ALA A 165 7.09 -13.13 -19.33
N LEU A 166 6.01 -13.66 -18.74
CA LEU A 166 5.81 -15.10 -18.64
C LEU A 166 5.48 -15.70 -20.01
N ASN A 167 6.20 -16.78 -20.34
CA ASN A 167 5.82 -17.65 -21.45
C ASN A 167 4.83 -18.72 -20.97
N GLY A 168 3.87 -19.04 -21.84
CA GLY A 168 2.86 -20.08 -21.61
C GLY A 168 1.63 -19.61 -20.80
N PRO A 169 0.81 -20.55 -20.30
CA PRO A 169 -0.45 -20.23 -19.63
C PRO A 169 -0.25 -19.44 -18.34
N LEU A 170 -1.07 -18.41 -18.13
CA LEU A 170 -1.11 -17.66 -16.87
C LEU A 170 -2.12 -18.32 -15.94
N THR A 171 -1.66 -19.01 -14.91
CA THR A 171 -2.52 -19.70 -13.93
C THR A 171 -2.31 -19.12 -12.54
N SER A 172 -3.31 -19.24 -11.65
CA SER A 172 -3.21 -18.71 -10.28
C SER A 172 -1.97 -19.23 -9.54
N ASN A 173 -1.64 -20.51 -9.71
CA ASN A 173 -0.48 -21.14 -9.07
C ASN A 173 0.87 -20.56 -9.54
N ARG A 174 0.95 -20.04 -10.78
CA ARG A 174 2.15 -19.36 -11.29
C ARG A 174 2.18 -17.89 -10.86
N LEU A 175 1.02 -17.26 -10.76
CA LEU A 175 0.92 -15.84 -10.47
C LEU A 175 1.10 -15.53 -8.98
N ALA A 176 0.58 -16.36 -8.08
CA ALA A 176 0.68 -16.15 -6.63
C ALA A 176 2.13 -15.97 -6.12
N PRO A 177 3.08 -16.88 -6.40
CA PRO A 177 4.46 -16.68 -5.95
C PRO A 177 5.12 -15.45 -6.59
N LEU A 178 4.73 -15.11 -7.82
CA LEU A 178 5.25 -13.92 -8.51
C LEU A 178 4.74 -12.62 -7.87
N ALA A 179 3.45 -12.58 -7.53
CA ALA A 179 2.81 -11.47 -6.84
C ALA A 179 3.44 -11.24 -5.45
N GLN A 180 3.72 -12.33 -4.73
CA GLN A 180 4.40 -12.31 -3.44
C GLN A 180 5.84 -11.79 -3.56
N HIS A 181 6.61 -12.31 -4.51
CA HIS A 181 7.97 -11.82 -4.76
C HIS A 181 8.01 -10.32 -5.09
N CYS A 182 7.04 -9.84 -5.88
CA CYS A 182 6.94 -8.41 -6.19
C CYS A 182 6.54 -7.57 -4.98
N LEU A 183 5.78 -8.11 -4.02
CA LEU A 183 5.49 -7.46 -2.74
C LEU A 183 6.78 -7.25 -1.94
N GLU A 184 7.61 -8.28 -1.85
CA GLU A 184 8.89 -8.22 -1.12
C GLU A 184 9.85 -7.21 -1.74
N LEU A 185 9.92 -7.13 -3.08
CA LEU A 185 10.76 -6.16 -3.80
C LEU A 185 10.38 -4.69 -3.52
N VAL A 186 9.11 -4.41 -3.23
CA VAL A 186 8.66 -3.07 -2.81
C VAL A 186 8.73 -2.86 -1.31
N GLY A 187 9.21 -3.84 -0.53
CA GLY A 187 9.25 -3.81 0.93
C GLY A 187 7.87 -3.88 1.57
N GLY A 188 6.91 -4.57 0.92
CA GLY A 188 5.58 -4.78 1.47
C GLY A 188 5.51 -5.97 2.41
N HIS A 189 4.51 -5.97 3.30
CA HIS A 189 4.33 -6.98 4.34
C HIS A 189 2.85 -7.29 4.55
N GLU A 190 2.47 -8.57 4.66
CA GLU A 190 1.09 -8.96 5.02
C GLU A 190 0.90 -9.06 6.53
N GLN A 191 1.99 -9.08 7.30
CA GLN A 191 1.95 -9.15 8.75
C GLN A 191 2.80 -8.04 9.35
N THR A 192 2.23 -7.38 10.35
CA THR A 192 2.92 -6.38 11.17
C THR A 192 3.01 -6.86 12.61
N VAL A 193 3.59 -6.04 13.48
CA VAL A 193 3.67 -6.31 14.92
C VAL A 193 2.30 -6.60 15.54
N ARG A 194 1.21 -6.00 15.06
CA ARG A 194 -0.10 -6.06 15.73
C ARG A 194 -1.28 -6.44 14.84
N VAL A 195 -1.18 -6.17 13.54
CA VAL A 195 -2.26 -6.39 12.58
C VAL A 195 -1.75 -7.24 11.43
N SER A 196 -2.55 -8.22 11.01
CA SER A 196 -2.33 -9.00 9.80
C SER A 196 -3.35 -8.61 8.73
N PHE A 197 -2.92 -8.73 7.48
CA PHE A 197 -3.71 -8.49 6.27
C PHE A 197 -3.72 -9.78 5.46
N PRO A 198 -4.43 -10.83 5.93
CA PRO A 198 -4.47 -12.09 5.21
C PRO A 198 -5.09 -11.88 3.83
N HIS A 199 -4.55 -12.56 2.83
CA HIS A 199 -5.00 -12.49 1.43
C HIS A 199 -4.85 -11.12 0.77
N LEU A 200 -3.97 -10.25 1.30
CA LEU A 200 -3.74 -8.94 0.70
C LEU A 200 -3.20 -9.10 -0.73
N VAL A 201 -2.18 -9.94 -0.90
CA VAL A 201 -1.58 -10.18 -2.22
C VAL A 201 -2.58 -10.81 -3.17
N ASP A 202 -3.36 -11.79 -2.70
CA ASP A 202 -4.42 -12.43 -3.50
C ASP A 202 -5.44 -11.41 -4.00
N ARG A 203 -5.89 -10.49 -3.14
CA ARG A 203 -6.83 -9.43 -3.50
C ARG A 203 -6.24 -8.45 -4.50
N LEU A 204 -5.00 -8.00 -4.28
CA LEU A 204 -4.32 -7.08 -5.20
C LEU A 204 -4.07 -7.71 -6.57
N GLN A 205 -3.68 -8.99 -6.59
CA GLN A 205 -3.55 -9.79 -7.81
C GLN A 205 -4.90 -9.88 -8.52
N ALA A 206 -5.93 -10.36 -7.85
CA ALA A 206 -7.27 -10.52 -8.44
C ALA A 206 -7.79 -9.19 -9.01
N GLN A 207 -7.58 -8.08 -8.29
CA GLN A 207 -7.98 -6.75 -8.74
C GLN A 207 -7.24 -6.35 -10.03
N LEU A 208 -5.90 -6.44 -10.06
CA LEU A 208 -5.15 -6.10 -11.27
C LEU A 208 -5.51 -7.00 -12.45
N MET A 209 -5.67 -8.31 -12.23
CA MET A 209 -6.06 -9.26 -13.28
C MET A 209 -7.44 -8.91 -13.86
N THR A 210 -8.40 -8.58 -13.00
CA THR A 210 -9.74 -8.14 -13.42
C THR A 210 -9.67 -6.87 -14.26
N GLU A 211 -8.89 -5.88 -13.83
CA GLU A 211 -8.69 -4.63 -14.58
C GLU A 211 -8.00 -4.87 -15.93
N LEU A 212 -7.01 -5.77 -15.99
CA LEU A 212 -6.32 -6.14 -17.22
C LEU A 212 -7.24 -6.87 -18.21
N VAL A 213 -8.15 -7.72 -17.71
CA VAL A 213 -9.20 -8.36 -18.52
C VAL A 213 -10.18 -7.33 -19.05
N GLN A 214 -10.72 -6.46 -18.18
CA GLN A 214 -11.65 -5.39 -18.55
C GLN A 214 -11.07 -4.44 -19.61
N ARG A 215 -9.76 -4.16 -19.51
CA ARG A 215 -9.05 -3.31 -20.47
C ARG A 215 -8.67 -4.08 -21.75
N GLY A 216 -8.86 -5.40 -21.83
CA GLY A 216 -8.57 -6.21 -23.01
C GLY A 216 -7.09 -6.59 -23.17
N TYR A 217 -6.27 -6.46 -22.12
CA TYR A 217 -4.90 -6.99 -22.11
C TYR A 217 -4.86 -8.50 -21.94
N LEU A 218 -5.81 -9.04 -21.18
CA LEU A 218 -5.96 -10.45 -20.90
C LEU A 218 -7.36 -10.94 -21.30
N THR A 219 -7.49 -12.24 -21.54
CA THR A 219 -8.79 -12.93 -21.63
C THR A 219 -8.82 -14.06 -20.61
N VAL A 220 -9.98 -14.36 -20.06
CA VAL A 220 -10.18 -15.54 -19.22
C VAL A 220 -10.27 -16.78 -20.13
N VAL A 221 -9.62 -17.86 -19.69
CA VAL A 221 -9.65 -19.20 -20.29
C VAL A 221 -9.89 -20.24 -19.17
N PRO A 222 -10.30 -21.49 -19.46
CA PRO A 222 -10.72 -22.45 -18.43
C PRO A 222 -9.76 -22.63 -17.24
N ASP A 223 -8.45 -22.54 -17.46
CA ASP A 223 -7.43 -22.73 -16.44
C ASP A 223 -6.65 -21.45 -16.07
N GLY A 224 -7.18 -20.27 -16.41
CA GLY A 224 -6.59 -18.99 -16.02
C GLY A 224 -6.75 -17.89 -17.07
N TRP A 225 -5.63 -17.33 -17.52
CA TRP A 225 -5.63 -16.20 -18.44
C TRP A 225 -4.68 -16.39 -19.61
N GLN A 226 -5.01 -15.72 -20.72
CA GLN A 226 -4.15 -15.62 -21.89
C GLN A 226 -3.91 -14.15 -22.23
N ILE A 227 -2.66 -13.83 -22.58
CA ILE A 227 -2.26 -12.51 -23.06
C ILE A 227 -2.87 -12.27 -24.44
N ARG A 228 -3.66 -11.19 -24.58
CA ARG A 228 -4.23 -10.74 -25.86
C ARG A 228 -3.39 -9.66 -26.52
N ARG A 229 -2.81 -8.77 -25.70
CA ARG A 229 -1.96 -7.68 -26.18
C ARG A 229 -0.92 -7.30 -25.13
N GLN A 230 0.23 -6.82 -25.59
CA GLN A 230 1.31 -6.35 -24.74
C GLN A 230 1.08 -4.88 -24.31
N PRO A 231 1.32 -4.53 -23.03
CA PRO A 231 1.37 -3.14 -22.58
C PRO A 231 2.46 -2.34 -23.32
N ARG A 232 2.13 -1.10 -23.71
CA ARG A 232 3.08 -0.23 -24.40
C ARG A 232 3.91 0.55 -23.39
N TRP A 233 5.22 0.30 -23.40
CA TRP A 233 6.19 1.09 -22.65
C TRP A 233 6.58 2.34 -23.41
N ARG A 234 6.63 3.48 -22.71
CA ARG A 234 7.12 4.73 -23.29
C ARG A 234 8.64 4.81 -23.11
N SER A 235 9.32 5.49 -24.04
CA SER A 235 10.73 5.83 -23.84
C SER A 235 10.87 6.73 -22.61
N ALA A 236 11.99 6.66 -21.91
CA ALA A 236 12.23 7.36 -20.64
C ALA A 236 12.22 8.91 -20.74
N ARG A 237 11.88 9.47 -21.92
CA ARG A 237 11.77 10.91 -22.13
C ARG A 237 10.51 11.41 -21.43
N ILE A 238 10.70 12.14 -20.34
CA ILE A 238 9.64 12.92 -19.71
C ILE A 238 9.27 14.00 -20.74
N GLY A 239 8.16 13.82 -21.43
CA GLY A 239 7.63 14.84 -22.33
C GLY A 239 7.40 16.13 -21.56
N THR A 240 8.08 17.19 -21.98
CA THR A 240 7.76 18.57 -21.63
C THR A 240 6.56 19.02 -22.45
N ASP A 241 5.38 18.49 -22.09
CA ASP A 241 4.10 19.03 -22.53
C ASP A 241 3.27 19.46 -21.30
#